data_AF-A0A1F2ZMS3-F1
#
_entry.id   AF-A0A1F2ZMS3-F1
#
_cell.length_a   1.000
_cell.length_b   1.000
_cell.length_c   1.000
_cell.angle_alpha   90.00
_cell.angle_beta   90.00
_cell.angle_gamma   90.00
#
_symmetry.space_group_name_H-M   'P 1'
#
loop_
_entity.id
_entity.type
_entity.pdbx_description
1 polymer ?
#
loop_
_entity_poly.entity_id
_entity_poly.type
_entity_poly.pdbx_seq_one_letter_code
_entity_poly.pdbx_strand_id
1 'polypeptide(L)'
;MFAILWFLFIALAIVVVLVWLLDHNGEVLITWLGYEAQTDVLTAILISTLIALLIFSFSYLMARILAIKFPALLKLLFRRSYVKLLEKLVHRHNQAFETIGELLFALEAGDEKSAEKLQKKYSKLTKNRTLKNFFAGKIYFQNSHFAKAAECFLKLNENRHAKILALKAKFFTSLAQNDDIKAMAYGKQILTVKYGNLDVAKIMFMLANKHGLRQDAEELISEYGIDKLRSENGIIKTRSANFFKKIFRL
;
A
#
# COMPACT_ATOMS: atom_id res chain seq x y z
N MET A 1 27.30 -2.14 27.27
CA MET A 1 28.49 -1.55 27.92
C MET A 1 29.79 -2.19 27.44
N PHE A 2 29.93 -3.53 27.43
CA PHE A 2 31.14 -4.21 26.93
C PHE A 2 31.54 -3.87 25.48
N ALA A 3 30.59 -3.73 24.56
CA ALA A 3 30.90 -3.37 23.17
C ALA A 3 31.53 -1.97 23.03
N ILE A 4 31.13 -1.03 23.89
CA ILE A 4 31.64 0.36 23.87
C ILE A 4 33.04 0.42 24.48
N LEU A 5 33.27 -0.30 25.60
CA LEU A 5 34.60 -0.46 26.20
C LEU A 5 35.58 -1.15 25.25
N TRP A 6 35.12 -2.19 24.54
CA TRP A 6 35.93 -2.90 23.54
C TRP A 6 36.28 -2.01 22.35
N PHE A 7 35.32 -1.23 21.85
CA PHE A 7 35.55 -0.25 20.79
C PHE A 7 36.57 0.81 21.22
N LEU A 8 36.44 1.33 22.45
CA LEU A 8 37.33 2.37 22.98
C LEU A 8 38.75 1.83 23.20
N PHE A 9 38.89 0.57 23.65
CA PHE A 9 40.18 -0.09 23.77
C PHE A 9 40.88 -0.29 22.41
N ILE A 10 40.14 -0.74 21.39
CA ILE A 10 40.66 -0.89 20.03
C ILE A 10 41.06 0.47 19.45
N ALA A 11 40.23 1.49 19.63
CA ALA A 11 40.52 2.85 19.16
C ALA A 11 41.79 3.39 19.82
N LEU A 12 41.95 3.20 21.15
CA LEU A 12 43.16 3.58 21.87
C LEU A 12 44.39 2.84 21.34
N ALA A 13 44.29 1.52 21.14
CA ALA A 13 45.39 0.72 20.61
C ALA A 13 45.82 1.17 19.21
N ILE A 14 44.86 1.49 18.35
CA ILE A 14 45.13 2.03 16.99
C ILE A 14 45.86 3.37 17.08
N VAL A 15 45.39 4.29 17.94
CA VAL A 15 46.01 5.61 18.10
C VAL A 15 47.44 5.48 18.63
N VAL A 16 47.69 4.62 19.63
CA VAL A 16 49.03 4.39 20.17
C VAL A 16 49.98 3.85 19.10
N VAL A 17 49.53 2.90 18.28
CA VAL A 17 50.32 2.35 17.16
C VAL A 17 50.60 3.44 16.10
N LEU A 18 49.61 4.27 15.77
CA LEU A 18 49.77 5.38 14.83
C LEU A 18 50.75 6.43 15.32
N VAL A 19 50.69 6.81 16.61
CA VAL A 19 51.60 7.78 17.22
C VAL A 19 53.02 7.23 17.28
N TRP A 20 53.19 5.96 17.66
CA TRP A 20 54.52 5.34 17.67
C TRP A 20 55.16 5.29 16.28
N LEU A 21 54.34 5.01 15.25
CA LEU A 21 54.78 4.97 13.85
C LEU A 21 55.10 6.37 13.30
N LEU A 22 54.40 7.40 13.75
CA LEU A 22 54.70 8.82 13.45
C LEU A 22 56.05 9.24 14.03
N ASP A 23 56.34 8.83 15.27
CA ASP A 23 57.59 9.19 15.96
C ASP A 23 58.80 8.36 15.46
N HIS A 24 58.58 7.17 14.89
CA HIS A 24 59.60 6.29 14.31
C HIS A 24 59.41 6.16 12.79
N ASN A 25 59.47 7.28 12.09
CA ASN A 25 59.28 7.31 10.64
C ASN A 25 60.48 6.66 9.94
N GLY A 26 60.32 5.40 9.54
CA GLY A 26 61.28 4.71 8.68
C GLY A 26 61.09 5.11 7.21
N GLU A 27 62.12 4.88 6.40
CA GLU A 27 62.04 5.05 4.95
C GLU A 27 61.76 3.70 4.27
N VAL A 28 60.80 3.69 3.34
CA VAL A 28 60.55 2.53 2.48
C VAL A 28 61.15 2.82 1.12
N LEU A 29 62.13 2.01 0.74
CA LEU A 29 62.73 2.04 -0.58
C LEU A 29 62.14 0.88 -1.40
N ILE A 30 61.35 1.23 -2.41
CA ILE A 30 60.79 0.27 -3.36
C ILE A 30 61.65 0.31 -4.62
N THR A 31 62.47 -0.73 -4.83
CA THR A 31 63.19 -0.92 -6.09
C THR A 31 62.33 -1.74 -7.05
N TRP A 32 61.96 -1.17 -8.20
CA TRP A 32 61.24 -1.90 -9.24
C TRP A 32 61.84 -1.61 -10.61
N LEU A 33 62.36 -2.65 -11.27
CA LEU A 33 62.95 -2.58 -12.62
C LEU A 33 64.04 -1.49 -12.80
N GLY A 34 64.81 -1.20 -11.74
CA GLY A 34 65.85 -0.16 -11.74
C GLY A 34 65.35 1.26 -11.45
N TYR A 35 64.04 1.42 -11.20
CA TYR A 35 63.48 2.63 -10.60
C TYR A 35 63.47 2.49 -9.08
N GLU A 36 63.95 3.53 -8.40
CA GLU A 36 63.93 3.62 -6.94
C GLU A 36 62.88 4.66 -6.53
N ALA A 37 61.83 4.21 -5.85
CA ALA A 37 60.86 5.09 -5.22
C ALA A 37 61.11 5.06 -3.71
N GLN A 38 61.58 6.20 -3.18
CA GLN A 38 61.78 6.41 -1.75
C GLN A 38 60.54 7.12 -1.21
N THR A 39 59.87 6.52 -0.24
CA THR A 39 58.68 7.08 0.41
C THR A 39 58.70 6.79 1.90
N ASP A 40 58.17 7.71 2.71
CA ASP A 40 58.02 7.49 4.15
C ASP A 40 57.08 6.31 4.43
N VAL A 41 57.40 5.49 5.44
CA VAL A 41 56.55 4.34 5.86
C VAL A 41 55.10 4.75 6.06
N LEU A 42 54.87 5.93 6.63
CA LEU A 42 53.54 6.45 6.88
C LEU A 42 52.77 6.70 5.57
N THR A 43 53.43 7.32 4.58
CA THR A 43 52.82 7.57 3.27
C THR A 43 52.49 6.28 2.54
N ALA A 44 53.35 5.26 2.61
CA ALA A 44 53.12 3.96 2.00
C ALA A 44 51.90 3.25 2.63
N ILE A 45 51.75 3.31 3.95
CA ILE A 45 50.60 2.72 4.66
C ILE A 45 49.30 3.46 4.31
N LEU A 46 49.30 4.80 4.29
CA LEU A 46 48.11 5.57 3.92
C LEU A 46 47.65 5.25 2.50
N ILE A 47 48.57 5.23 1.53
CA ILE A 47 48.25 4.91 0.13
C ILE A 47 47.73 3.48 0.01
N SER A 48 48.37 2.51 0.65
CA SER A 48 47.93 1.11 0.65
C SER A 48 46.52 0.96 1.25
N THR A 49 46.26 1.65 2.36
CA THR A 49 44.94 1.64 3.02
C THR A 49 43.87 2.27 2.15
N LEU A 50 44.18 3.41 1.50
CA LEU A 50 43.26 4.09 0.58
C LEU A 50 42.92 3.20 -0.62
N ILE A 51 43.91 2.54 -1.22
CA ILE A 51 43.72 1.61 -2.34
C ILE A 51 42.86 0.41 -1.89
N ALA A 52 43.14 -0.18 -0.74
CA ALA A 52 42.35 -1.28 -0.20
C ALA A 52 40.88 -0.86 0.04
N LEU A 53 40.64 0.36 0.53
CA LEU A 53 39.30 0.90 0.78
C LEU A 53 38.55 1.19 -0.53
N LEU A 54 39.25 1.68 -1.56
CA LEU A 54 38.70 1.86 -2.90
C LEU A 54 38.31 0.52 -3.54
N ILE A 55 39.18 -0.49 -3.47
CA ILE A 55 38.88 -1.84 -3.97
C ILE A 55 37.68 -2.43 -3.23
N PHE A 56 37.64 -2.29 -1.91
CA PHE A 56 36.52 -2.76 -1.10
C PHE A 56 35.20 -2.06 -1.47
N SER A 57 35.22 -0.73 -1.59
CA SER A 57 34.06 0.08 -1.98
C SER A 57 33.57 -0.28 -3.37
N PHE A 58 34.48 -0.42 -4.33
CA PHE A 58 34.15 -0.81 -5.70
C PHE A 58 33.58 -2.22 -5.78
N SER A 59 34.19 -3.18 -5.07
CA SER A 59 33.69 -4.56 -4.97
C SER A 59 32.29 -4.63 -4.35
N TYR A 60 32.06 -3.86 -3.28
CA TYR A 60 30.76 -3.78 -2.61
C TYR A 60 29.68 -3.17 -3.52
N LEU A 61 29.98 -2.07 -4.21
CA LEU A 61 29.09 -1.45 -5.18
C LEU A 61 28.74 -2.40 -6.32
N MET A 62 29.76 -3.07 -6.87
CA MET A 62 29.58 -4.02 -7.96
C MET A 62 28.71 -5.20 -7.52
N ALA A 63 28.96 -5.77 -6.33
CA ALA A 63 28.14 -6.82 -5.75
C ALA A 63 26.67 -6.39 -5.56
N ARG A 64 26.43 -5.15 -5.14
CA ARG A 64 25.06 -4.61 -4.95
C ARG A 64 24.34 -4.39 -6.28
N ILE A 65 25.04 -3.94 -7.33
CA ILE A 65 24.47 -3.75 -8.66
C ILE A 65 24.14 -5.11 -9.30
N LEU A 66 25.06 -6.07 -9.21
CA LEU A 66 24.87 -7.45 -9.67
C LEU A 66 23.73 -8.15 -8.92
N ALA A 67 23.55 -7.85 -7.63
CA ALA A 67 22.45 -8.37 -6.83
C ALA A 67 21.05 -7.99 -7.36
N ILE A 68 20.93 -6.83 -8.02
CA ILE A 68 19.64 -6.37 -8.57
C ILE A 68 19.36 -7.03 -9.92
N LYS A 69 20.38 -7.24 -10.76
CA LYS A 69 20.21 -7.75 -12.13
C LYS A 69 20.34 -9.28 -12.28
N PHE A 70 21.09 -9.97 -11.42
CA PHE A 70 21.38 -11.40 -11.56
C PHE A 70 21.15 -12.18 -10.25
N PRO A 71 19.92 -12.62 -9.96
CA PRO A 71 19.60 -13.38 -8.74
C PRO A 71 20.32 -14.75 -8.66
N ALA A 72 20.80 -15.28 -9.78
CA ALA A 72 21.54 -16.55 -9.84
C ALA A 72 22.96 -16.46 -9.23
N LEU A 73 23.68 -15.35 -9.43
CA LEU A 73 25.04 -15.15 -8.88
C LEU A 73 25.00 -14.91 -7.36
N LEU A 74 23.95 -14.26 -6.86
CA LEU A 74 23.64 -14.16 -5.43
C LEU A 74 23.46 -15.52 -4.75
N LYS A 75 22.90 -16.50 -5.46
CA LYS A 75 22.70 -17.88 -4.98
C LYS A 75 24.03 -18.59 -4.69
N LEU A 76 25.10 -18.16 -5.37
CA LEU A 76 26.46 -18.69 -5.23
C LEU A 76 27.26 -17.94 -4.14
N LEU A 77 27.13 -16.61 -4.06
CA LEU A 77 27.97 -15.75 -3.22
C LEU A 77 27.39 -15.43 -1.82
N PHE A 78 26.07 -15.39 -1.66
CA PHE A 78 25.43 -15.07 -0.38
C PHE A 78 24.94 -16.33 0.35
N ARG A 79 25.05 -16.34 1.68
CA ARG A 79 24.54 -17.42 2.56
C ARG A 79 23.13 -17.83 2.11
N ARG A 80 22.95 -19.12 1.79
CA ARG A 80 21.68 -19.77 1.37
C ARG A 80 20.42 -19.28 2.10
N SER A 81 20.55 -18.86 3.37
CA SER A 81 19.44 -18.37 4.18
C SER A 81 18.85 -17.02 3.73
N TYR A 82 19.67 -16.08 3.25
CA TYR A 82 19.19 -14.75 2.85
C TYR A 82 18.39 -14.82 1.55
N VAL A 83 18.90 -15.56 0.56
CA VAL A 83 18.22 -15.78 -0.73
C VAL A 83 16.88 -16.48 -0.54
N LYS A 84 16.82 -17.52 0.31
CA LYS A 84 15.56 -18.20 0.64
C LYS A 84 14.54 -17.28 1.32
N LEU A 85 14.99 -16.34 2.15
CA LEU A 85 14.10 -15.38 2.81
C LEU A 85 13.55 -14.37 1.80
N LEU A 86 14.40 -13.86 0.90
CA LEU A 86 14.00 -12.96 -0.17
C LEU A 86 13.01 -13.64 -1.13
N GLU A 87 13.29 -14.87 -1.54
CA GLU A 87 12.43 -15.68 -2.40
C GLU A 87 11.05 -15.92 -1.75
N LYS A 88 11.02 -16.24 -0.45
CA LYS A 88 9.76 -16.37 0.31
C LYS A 88 8.99 -15.04 0.39
N LEU A 89 9.67 -13.92 0.56
CA LEU A 89 9.02 -12.60 0.59
C LEU A 89 8.42 -12.25 -0.76
N VAL A 90 9.18 -12.40 -1.85
CA VAL A 90 8.71 -12.16 -3.22
C VAL A 90 7.52 -13.07 -3.55
N HIS A 91 7.63 -14.37 -3.24
CA HIS A 91 6.55 -15.31 -3.48
C HIS A 91 5.29 -14.96 -2.69
N ARG A 92 5.43 -14.56 -1.42
CA ARG A 92 4.28 -14.08 -0.61
C ARG A 92 3.65 -12.82 -1.19
N HIS A 93 4.44 -11.88 -1.70
CA HIS A 93 3.93 -10.67 -2.34
C HIS A 93 3.18 -10.98 -3.63
N ASN A 94 3.71 -11.86 -4.49
CA ASN A 94 3.03 -12.31 -5.71
C ASN A 94 1.72 -13.01 -5.37
N GLN A 95 1.73 -13.93 -4.39
CA GLN A 95 0.53 -14.61 -3.94
C GLN A 95 -0.51 -13.64 -3.37
N ALA A 96 -0.07 -12.59 -2.65
CA ALA A 96 -0.97 -11.55 -2.14
C ALA A 96 -1.61 -10.75 -3.29
N PHE A 97 -0.84 -10.45 -4.34
CA PHE A 97 -1.32 -9.75 -5.52
C PHE A 97 -2.33 -10.57 -6.32
N GLU A 98 -2.05 -11.84 -6.59
CA GLU A 98 -2.99 -12.76 -7.23
C GLU A 98 -4.28 -12.89 -6.41
N THR A 99 -4.16 -13.02 -5.09
CA THR A 99 -5.33 -13.12 -4.19
C THR A 99 -6.19 -11.83 -4.24
N ILE A 100 -5.60 -10.66 -4.43
CA ILE A 100 -6.36 -9.41 -4.64
C ILE A 100 -7.14 -9.49 -5.96
N GLY A 101 -6.52 -9.94 -7.05
CA GLY A 101 -7.18 -10.07 -8.34
C GLY A 101 -8.40 -11.00 -8.26
N GLU A 102 -8.23 -12.19 -7.69
CA GLU A 102 -9.33 -13.13 -7.43
C GLU A 102 -10.42 -12.52 -6.54
N LEU A 103 -10.03 -11.78 -5.51
CA LEU A 103 -10.98 -11.12 -4.60
C LEU A 103 -11.80 -10.05 -5.31
N LEU A 104 -11.19 -9.26 -6.20
CA LEU A 104 -11.90 -8.28 -7.01
C LEU A 104 -12.92 -8.95 -7.93
N PHE A 105 -12.54 -10.02 -8.62
CA PHE A 105 -13.49 -10.78 -9.44
C PHE A 105 -14.64 -11.38 -8.62
N ALA A 106 -14.36 -11.94 -7.44
CA ALA A 106 -15.39 -12.47 -6.56
C ALA A 106 -16.36 -11.38 -6.07
N LEU A 107 -15.84 -10.19 -5.74
CA LEU A 107 -16.66 -9.04 -5.35
C LEU A 107 -17.56 -8.56 -6.50
N GLU A 108 -17.01 -8.40 -7.71
CA GLU A 108 -17.80 -7.96 -8.87
C GLU A 108 -18.83 -9.02 -9.28
N ALA A 109 -18.50 -10.31 -9.21
CA ALA A 109 -19.44 -11.40 -9.48
C ALA A 109 -20.51 -11.59 -8.37
N GLY A 110 -20.36 -10.93 -7.22
CA GLY A 110 -21.23 -11.10 -6.06
C GLY A 110 -21.12 -12.45 -5.36
N ASP A 111 -19.99 -13.14 -5.48
CA ASP A 111 -19.69 -14.35 -4.72
C ASP A 111 -19.13 -13.99 -3.34
N GLU A 112 -20.05 -13.73 -2.41
CA GLU A 112 -19.77 -13.39 -1.01
C GLU A 112 -18.86 -14.41 -0.32
N LYS A 113 -19.13 -15.71 -0.48
CA LYS A 113 -18.41 -16.77 0.23
C LYS A 113 -16.95 -16.83 -0.22
N SER A 114 -16.73 -16.74 -1.53
CA SER A 114 -15.37 -16.69 -2.09
C SER A 114 -14.66 -15.39 -1.70
N ALA A 115 -15.35 -14.25 -1.75
CA ALA A 115 -14.78 -12.97 -1.35
C ALA A 115 -14.32 -12.96 0.12
N GLU A 116 -15.12 -13.50 1.05
CA GLU A 116 -14.71 -13.63 2.45
C GLU A 116 -13.51 -14.55 2.65
N LYS A 117 -13.48 -15.69 1.96
CA LYS A 117 -12.38 -16.65 2.04
C LYS A 117 -11.08 -16.03 1.51
N LEU A 118 -11.15 -15.34 0.37
CA LEU A 118 -10.04 -14.65 -0.25
C LEU A 118 -9.56 -13.46 0.58
N GLN A 119 -10.45 -12.69 1.18
CA GLN A 119 -10.09 -11.62 2.11
C GLN A 119 -9.34 -12.15 3.34
N LYS A 120 -9.80 -13.27 3.92
CA LYS A 120 -9.10 -13.94 5.03
C LYS A 120 -7.72 -14.44 4.59
N LYS A 121 -7.60 -15.04 3.41
CA LYS A 121 -6.32 -15.46 2.81
C LYS A 121 -5.37 -14.28 2.63
N TYR A 122 -5.85 -13.20 2.02
CA TYR A 122 -5.08 -11.96 1.83
C TYR A 122 -4.58 -11.38 3.16
N SER A 123 -5.43 -11.35 4.19
CA SER A 123 -5.06 -10.83 5.52
C SER A 123 -3.96 -11.63 6.23
N LYS A 124 -3.75 -12.90 5.84
CA LYS A 124 -2.64 -13.73 6.33
C LYS A 124 -1.35 -13.47 5.56
N LEU A 125 -1.45 -13.07 4.28
CA LEU A 125 -0.31 -12.83 3.40
C LEU A 125 0.31 -11.45 3.62
N THR A 126 -0.49 -10.45 4.00
CA THR A 126 -0.02 -9.08 4.22
C THR A 126 -0.50 -8.47 5.54
N LYS A 127 0.29 -7.55 6.08
CA LYS A 127 -0.06 -6.72 7.26
C LYS A 127 -0.70 -5.38 6.88
N ASN A 128 -1.02 -5.15 5.59
CA ASN A 128 -1.63 -3.90 5.13
C ASN A 128 -3.04 -3.71 5.70
N ARG A 129 -3.17 -2.85 6.72
CA ARG A 129 -4.43 -2.56 7.40
C ARG A 129 -5.43 -1.82 6.51
N THR A 130 -4.95 -0.94 5.64
CA THR A 130 -5.76 -0.13 4.73
C THR A 130 -6.56 -1.01 3.77
N LEU A 131 -5.88 -1.88 3.01
CA LEU A 131 -6.55 -2.77 2.07
C LEU A 131 -7.44 -3.80 2.78
N LYS A 132 -7.00 -4.31 3.94
CA LYS A 132 -7.82 -5.20 4.78
C LYS A 132 -9.16 -4.56 5.17
N ASN A 133 -9.13 -3.32 5.66
CA ASN A 133 -10.34 -2.59 6.07
C ASN A 133 -11.20 -2.22 4.86
N PHE A 134 -10.60 -1.83 3.73
CA PHE A 134 -11.32 -1.52 2.49
C PHE A 134 -12.11 -2.74 1.98
N PHE A 135 -11.47 -3.89 1.83
CA PHE A 135 -12.14 -5.10 1.36
C PHE A 135 -13.20 -5.61 2.35
N ALA A 136 -12.92 -5.55 3.65
CA ALA A 136 -13.93 -5.86 4.66
C ALA A 136 -15.16 -4.95 4.53
N GLY A 137 -14.95 -3.64 4.37
CA GLY A 137 -16.02 -2.67 4.14
C GLY A 137 -16.82 -2.96 2.88
N LYS A 138 -16.16 -3.30 1.76
CA LYS A 138 -16.82 -3.68 0.51
C LYS A 138 -17.68 -4.93 0.63
N ILE A 139 -17.18 -5.98 1.30
CA ILE A 139 -17.94 -7.20 1.57
C ILE A 139 -19.18 -6.87 2.42
N TYR A 140 -19.01 -6.16 3.54
CA TYR A 140 -20.15 -5.76 4.37
C TYR A 140 -21.16 -4.89 3.62
N PHE A 141 -20.69 -3.99 2.76
CA PHE A 141 -21.55 -3.14 1.94
C PHE A 141 -22.39 -3.98 0.96
N GLN A 142 -21.77 -4.95 0.29
CA GLN A 142 -22.44 -5.85 -0.65
C GLN A 142 -23.47 -6.75 0.06
N ASN A 143 -23.17 -7.17 1.28
CA ASN A 143 -24.06 -8.00 2.10
C ASN A 143 -25.12 -7.17 2.86
N SER A 144 -25.33 -5.90 2.47
CA SER A 144 -26.29 -4.98 3.10
C SER A 144 -26.05 -4.68 4.59
N HIS A 145 -24.88 -5.01 5.13
CA HIS A 145 -24.44 -4.64 6.47
C HIS A 145 -23.81 -3.24 6.48
N PHE A 146 -24.59 -2.25 6.05
CA PHE A 146 -24.12 -0.90 5.77
C PHE A 146 -23.49 -0.19 6.98
N ALA A 147 -24.01 -0.38 8.19
CA ALA A 147 -23.44 0.21 9.40
C ALA A 147 -21.99 -0.26 9.64
N LYS A 148 -21.74 -1.58 9.54
CA LYS A 148 -20.39 -2.17 9.66
C LYS A 148 -19.48 -1.72 8.51
N ALA A 149 -20.03 -1.60 7.30
CA ALA A 149 -19.29 -1.08 6.16
C ALA A 149 -18.79 0.36 6.41
N ALA A 150 -19.65 1.21 6.96
CA ALA A 150 -19.28 2.59 7.31
C ALA A 150 -18.14 2.63 8.33
N GLU A 151 -18.18 1.81 9.38
CA GLU A 151 -17.09 1.70 10.37
C GLU A 151 -15.76 1.29 9.73
N CYS A 152 -15.79 0.32 8.81
CA CYS A 152 -14.60 -0.12 8.08
C CYS A 152 -14.02 1.00 7.20
N PHE A 153 -14.85 1.76 6.49
CA PHE A 153 -14.39 2.86 5.65
C PHE A 153 -13.91 4.06 6.46
N LEU A 154 -14.50 4.35 7.63
CA LEU A 154 -14.05 5.42 8.52
C LEU A 154 -12.65 5.18 9.10
N LYS A 155 -12.22 3.91 9.21
CA LYS A 155 -10.83 3.57 9.56
C LYS A 155 -9.81 3.96 8.49
N LEU A 156 -10.26 4.42 7.32
CA LEU A 156 -9.44 4.89 6.19
C LEU A 156 -9.46 6.43 6.12
N ASN A 157 -9.35 7.09 7.27
CA ASN A 157 -9.54 8.53 7.49
C ASN A 157 -8.74 9.47 6.55
N GLU A 158 -7.58 9.05 6.08
CA GLU A 158 -6.72 9.82 5.18
C GLU A 158 -7.22 9.86 3.72
N ASN A 159 -8.06 8.91 3.30
CA ASN A 159 -8.46 8.79 1.89
C ASN A 159 -9.82 9.47 1.62
N ARG A 160 -9.83 10.48 0.75
CA ARG A 160 -11.06 11.19 0.33
C ARG A 160 -12.11 10.25 -0.26
N HIS A 161 -11.72 9.27 -1.08
CA HIS A 161 -12.65 8.30 -1.66
C HIS A 161 -13.28 7.39 -0.60
N ALA A 162 -12.52 7.04 0.45
CA ALA A 162 -13.07 6.24 1.55
C ALA A 162 -14.10 7.01 2.37
N LYS A 163 -13.94 8.34 2.54
CA LYS A 163 -14.98 9.19 3.16
C LYS A 163 -16.28 9.14 2.38
N ILE A 164 -16.22 9.18 1.05
CA ILE A 164 -17.40 9.07 0.18
C ILE A 164 -18.05 7.69 0.31
N LEU A 165 -17.26 6.62 0.36
CA LEU A 165 -17.79 5.27 0.60
C LEU A 165 -18.45 5.13 1.97
N ALA A 166 -17.88 5.75 3.01
CA ALA A 166 -18.50 5.80 4.33
C ALA A 166 -19.83 6.58 4.30
N LEU A 167 -19.90 7.70 3.58
CA LEU A 167 -21.15 8.44 3.37
C LEU A 167 -22.18 7.61 2.61
N LYS A 168 -21.79 6.89 1.55
CA LYS A 168 -22.67 5.96 0.84
C LYS A 168 -23.22 4.88 1.78
N ALA A 169 -22.37 4.30 2.62
CA ALA A 169 -22.81 3.31 3.59
C ALA A 169 -23.82 3.91 4.60
N LYS A 170 -23.58 5.13 5.09
CA LYS A 170 -24.54 5.84 5.96
C LYS A 170 -25.86 6.16 5.25
N PHE A 171 -25.79 6.59 3.99
CA PHE A 171 -26.96 6.83 3.13
C PHE A 171 -27.86 5.59 3.05
N PHE A 172 -27.30 4.43 2.68
CA PHE A 172 -28.05 3.18 2.60
C PHE A 172 -28.51 2.67 3.98
N THR A 173 -27.77 2.96 5.05
CA THR A 173 -28.21 2.66 6.42
C THR A 173 -29.48 3.46 6.76
N SER A 174 -29.50 4.77 6.47
CA SER A 174 -30.67 5.62 6.73
C SER A 174 -31.88 5.21 5.89
N LEU A 175 -31.67 4.83 4.62
CA LEU A 175 -32.73 4.27 3.77
C LEU A 175 -33.32 2.99 4.37
N ALA A 176 -32.48 2.07 4.84
CA ALA A 176 -32.93 0.84 5.48
C ALA A 176 -33.72 1.10 6.79
N GLN A 177 -33.48 2.25 7.44
CA GLN A 177 -34.19 2.70 8.63
C GLN A 177 -35.45 3.53 8.32
N ASN A 178 -35.76 3.79 7.04
CA ASN A 178 -36.79 4.73 6.59
C ASN A 178 -36.61 6.17 7.11
N ASP A 179 -35.37 6.56 7.44
CA ASP A 179 -35.02 7.92 7.83
C ASP A 179 -34.64 8.71 6.58
N ASP A 180 -35.67 9.14 5.85
CA ASP A 180 -35.52 9.87 4.59
C ASP A 180 -34.75 11.19 4.78
N ILE A 181 -34.91 11.86 5.94
CA ILE A 181 -34.25 13.13 6.23
C ILE A 181 -32.73 12.92 6.31
N LYS A 182 -32.27 11.94 7.10
CA LYS A 182 -30.83 11.62 7.17
C LYS A 182 -30.30 11.09 5.85
N ALA A 183 -31.08 10.28 5.13
CA ALA A 183 -30.71 9.80 3.81
C ALA A 183 -30.47 10.98 2.86
N MET A 184 -31.38 11.95 2.79
CA MET A 184 -31.22 13.13 1.94
C MET A 184 -30.00 13.97 2.34
N ALA A 185 -29.75 14.15 3.64
CA ALA A 185 -28.57 14.88 4.10
C ALA A 185 -27.25 14.22 3.65
N TYR A 186 -27.13 12.90 3.78
CA TYR A 186 -25.95 12.17 3.29
C TYR A 186 -25.87 12.16 1.76
N GLY A 187 -26.99 12.02 1.07
CA GLY A 187 -27.07 12.06 -0.39
C GLY A 187 -26.56 13.39 -0.95
N LYS A 188 -26.98 14.52 -0.37
CA LYS A 188 -26.48 15.86 -0.76
C LYS A 188 -24.95 15.95 -0.60
N GLN A 189 -24.40 15.48 0.51
CA GLN A 189 -22.94 15.48 0.73
C GLN A 189 -22.18 14.61 -0.30
N ILE A 190 -22.76 13.48 -0.70
CA ILE A 190 -22.18 12.61 -1.73
C ILE A 190 -22.18 13.32 -3.10
N LEU A 191 -23.29 13.97 -3.45
CA LEU A 191 -23.47 14.65 -4.74
C LEU A 191 -22.64 15.93 -4.87
N THR A 192 -22.28 16.59 -3.76
CA THR A 192 -21.31 17.70 -3.78
C THR A 192 -19.98 17.27 -4.40
N VAL A 193 -19.63 15.99 -4.28
CA VAL A 193 -18.42 15.45 -4.87
C VAL A 193 -18.76 14.90 -6.25
N LYS A 194 -18.40 15.66 -7.31
CA LYS A 194 -18.61 15.36 -8.74
C LYS A 194 -17.88 14.10 -9.22
N TYR A 195 -18.23 12.95 -8.66
CA TYR A 195 -17.90 11.62 -9.16
C TYR A 195 -19.22 10.97 -9.53
N GLY A 196 -19.36 10.44 -10.74
CA GLY A 196 -20.64 9.92 -11.27
C GLY A 196 -21.37 8.99 -10.30
N ASN A 197 -22.29 9.56 -9.51
CA ASN A 197 -23.03 8.89 -8.45
C ASN A 197 -24.51 8.80 -8.85
N LEU A 198 -24.75 8.31 -10.07
CA LEU A 198 -26.09 8.28 -10.68
C LEU A 198 -27.09 7.52 -9.81
N ASP A 199 -26.68 6.41 -9.17
CA ASP A 199 -27.55 5.63 -8.28
C ASP A 199 -28.05 6.43 -7.08
N VAL A 200 -27.16 7.24 -6.49
CA VAL A 200 -27.52 8.14 -5.38
C VAL A 200 -28.42 9.26 -5.90
N ALA A 201 -28.11 9.85 -7.06
CA ALA A 201 -28.93 10.89 -7.67
C ALA A 201 -30.36 10.41 -8.00
N LYS A 202 -30.51 9.18 -8.52
CA LYS A 202 -31.81 8.54 -8.76
C LYS A 202 -32.63 8.41 -7.47
N ILE A 203 -32.02 7.90 -6.40
CA ILE A 203 -32.72 7.75 -5.12
C ILE A 203 -33.07 9.12 -4.53
N MET A 204 -32.16 10.10 -4.61
CA MET A 204 -32.41 11.47 -4.18
C MET A 204 -33.58 12.10 -4.96
N PHE A 205 -33.67 11.88 -6.27
CA PHE A 205 -34.79 12.34 -7.10
C PHE A 205 -36.12 11.72 -6.67
N MET A 206 -36.13 10.40 -6.39
CA MET A 206 -37.34 9.73 -5.87
C MET A 206 -37.76 10.29 -4.50
N LEU A 207 -36.82 10.51 -3.59
CA LEU A 207 -37.09 11.11 -2.28
C LEU A 207 -37.59 12.55 -2.39
N ALA A 208 -37.00 13.35 -3.28
CA ALA A 208 -37.43 14.73 -3.51
C ALA A 208 -38.88 14.79 -4.01
N ASN A 209 -39.25 13.92 -4.96
CA ASN A 209 -40.64 13.83 -5.44
C ASN A 209 -41.61 13.34 -4.35
N LYS A 210 -41.19 12.38 -3.52
CA LYS A 210 -42.00 11.85 -2.41
C LYS A 210 -42.33 12.94 -1.38
N HIS A 211 -41.39 13.84 -1.10
CA HIS A 211 -41.52 14.91 -0.10
C HIS A 211 -41.91 16.28 -0.69
N GLY A 212 -42.21 16.35 -1.98
CA GLY A 212 -42.62 17.60 -2.65
C GLY A 212 -41.51 18.65 -2.79
N LEU A 213 -40.24 18.25 -2.67
CA LEU A 213 -39.06 19.13 -2.77
C LEU A 213 -38.73 19.43 -4.23
N ARG A 214 -39.55 20.29 -4.84
CA ARG A 214 -39.50 20.56 -6.29
C ARG A 214 -38.18 21.17 -6.77
N GLN A 215 -37.60 22.09 -5.99
CA GLN A 215 -36.32 22.74 -6.32
C GLN A 215 -35.17 21.73 -6.38
N ASP A 216 -35.04 20.87 -5.36
CA ASP A 216 -34.02 19.81 -5.33
C ASP A 216 -34.19 18.84 -6.53
N ALA A 217 -35.43 18.53 -6.93
CA ALA A 217 -35.71 17.66 -8.07
C ALA A 217 -35.33 18.31 -9.42
N GLU A 218 -35.61 19.60 -9.58
CA GLU A 218 -35.24 20.37 -10.78
C GLU A 218 -33.72 20.52 -10.91
N GLU A 219 -33.01 20.75 -9.79
CA GLU A 219 -31.54 20.77 -9.76
C GLU A 219 -30.95 19.44 -10.25
N LEU A 220 -31.44 18.31 -9.73
CA LEU A 220 -30.99 16.99 -10.16
C LEU A 220 -31.28 16.72 -11.65
N ILE A 221 -32.45 17.14 -12.15
CA ILE A 221 -32.77 17.04 -13.58
C ILE A 221 -31.80 17.87 -14.42
N SER A 222 -31.47 19.09 -13.98
CA SER A 222 -30.53 19.96 -14.70
C SER A 222 -29.12 19.37 -14.78
N GLU A 223 -28.67 18.68 -13.72
CA GLU A 223 -27.31 18.13 -13.65
C GLU A 223 -27.17 16.77 -14.34
N TYR A 224 -28.13 15.86 -14.17
CA TYR A 224 -28.03 14.47 -14.66
C TYR A 224 -28.90 14.17 -15.89
N GLY A 225 -29.88 15.02 -16.18
CA GLY A 225 -30.89 14.82 -17.22
C GLY A 225 -32.04 13.91 -16.77
N ILE A 226 -33.28 14.27 -17.14
CA ILE A 226 -34.49 13.56 -16.73
C ILE A 226 -34.51 12.11 -17.22
N ASP A 227 -34.00 11.85 -18.43
CA ASP A 227 -34.02 10.52 -19.03
C ASP A 227 -33.18 9.53 -18.23
N LYS A 228 -31.99 9.94 -17.77
CA LYS A 228 -31.11 9.09 -16.94
C LYS A 228 -31.65 8.86 -15.53
N LEU A 229 -32.38 9.84 -15.00
CA LEU A 229 -33.03 9.72 -13.69
C LEU A 229 -34.29 8.86 -13.73
N ARG A 230 -34.98 8.80 -14.88
CA ARG A 230 -36.24 8.06 -15.09
C ARG A 230 -36.06 6.68 -15.76
N SER A 231 -34.90 6.37 -16.36
CA SER A 231 -34.66 5.17 -17.20
C SER A 231 -34.64 3.81 -16.49
N GLU A 232 -35.34 3.63 -15.36
CA GLU A 232 -35.61 2.33 -14.73
C GLU A 232 -37.05 2.20 -14.20
N ASN A 233 -38.02 2.80 -14.89
CA ASN A 233 -39.46 2.65 -14.63
C ASN A 233 -40.03 1.23 -14.87
N GLY A 234 -39.21 0.17 -14.80
CA GLY A 234 -39.61 -1.21 -15.09
C GLY A 234 -39.72 -2.18 -13.91
N ILE A 235 -39.23 -1.87 -12.69
CA ILE A 235 -39.27 -2.85 -11.57
C ILE A 235 -39.49 -2.18 -10.21
N ILE A 236 -40.51 -1.34 -10.10
CA ILE A 236 -41.11 -0.99 -8.79
C ILE A 236 -42.52 -1.60 -8.75
N LYS A 237 -42.57 -2.93 -8.92
CA LYS A 237 -43.69 -3.75 -8.49
C LYS A 237 -43.21 -5.12 -8.05
N THR A 238 -42.29 -5.17 -7.09
CA THR A 238 -42.13 -6.31 -6.15
C THR A 238 -41.12 -5.97 -5.05
N ARG A 239 -41.67 -5.77 -3.84
CA ARG A 239 -41.07 -5.89 -2.50
C ARG A 239 -39.53 -6.08 -2.40
N SER A 240 -38.89 -5.04 -1.88
CA SER A 240 -37.99 -4.96 -0.70
C SER A 240 -36.96 -6.05 -0.34
N ALA A 241 -36.64 -7.03 -1.19
CA ALA A 241 -35.57 -7.99 -0.89
C ALA A 241 -34.63 -8.29 -2.08
N ASN A 242 -35.09 -8.07 -3.32
CA ASN A 242 -34.35 -8.45 -4.53
C ASN A 242 -33.66 -7.30 -5.27
N PHE A 243 -33.85 -6.05 -4.86
CA PHE A 243 -33.27 -4.89 -5.55
C PHE A 243 -31.73 -4.84 -5.41
N PHE A 244 -31.20 -5.14 -4.21
CA PHE A 244 -29.75 -5.18 -3.98
C PHE A 244 -29.06 -6.37 -4.65
N LYS A 245 -29.78 -7.47 -4.89
CA LYS A 245 -29.22 -8.69 -5.49
C LYS A 245 -29.00 -8.57 -7.00
N LYS A 246 -29.66 -7.60 -7.66
CA LYS A 246 -29.65 -7.43 -9.12
C LYS A 246 -28.64 -6.38 -9.60
N ILE A 247 -28.30 -5.40 -8.75
CA ILE A 247 -27.29 -4.37 -9.06
C ILE A 247 -25.85 -4.93 -9.06
N PHE A 248 -25.60 -6.03 -8.35
CA PHE A 248 -24.29 -6.71 -8.27
C PHE A 248 -24.21 -8.02 -9.08
N ARG A 249 -25.09 -8.21 -10.07
CA ARG A 249 -25.01 -9.31 -11.04
C ARG A 249 -25.13 -8.77 -12.46
N LEU A 250 -24.11 -8.02 -12.87
CA LEU A 250 -23.68 -7.90 -14.26
C LEU A 250 -22.15 -7.86 -14.26
#